data_AF-M1BYA6-F1
#
_entry.id   AF-M1BYA6-F1
#
_cell.length_a   1.000
_cell.length_b   1.000
_cell.length_c   1.000
_cell.angle_alpha   90.00
_cell.angle_beta   90.00
_cell.angle_gamma   90.00
#
_symmetry.space_group_name_H-M   'P 1'
#
loop_
_entity.id
_entity.type
_entity.pdbx_description
1 polymer ?
#
loop_
_entity_poly.entity_id
_entity_poly.type
_entity_poly.pdbx_seq_one_letter_code
_entity_poly.pdbx_strand_id
1 'polypeptide(L)'
;MTGKDILADDIIQLRRIGRISNVKVSFDTENARDTLFRVAVDFILNYCESTASQSTFLLIDGEEAQNFVAGLADNVGLESTRAARMVSAAVAARTRSRFLQAWALEMQGKHSEAVVELFKICVIHQIFPPEEFSPEMEMVARGLEKHLKVDQREFLMNSLLHVCGDETRRSVAEALGLMYLKGDIVDQQENKYT
;
A
#
# COMPACT_ATOMS: atom_id res chain seq x y z
N MET A 1 -8.12 -12.48 22.01
CA MET A 1 -6.91 -12.21 22.81
C MET A 1 -5.71 -12.66 22.00
N THR A 2 -5.07 -11.74 21.29
CA THR A 2 -3.80 -11.96 20.59
C THR A 2 -2.88 -10.85 21.09
N GLY A 3 -1.95 -11.21 21.99
CA GLY A 3 -0.97 -10.28 22.50
C GLY A 3 -0.11 -9.79 21.34
N LYS A 4 -0.27 -8.52 20.96
CA LYS A 4 0.78 -7.83 20.22
C LYS A 4 1.75 -7.33 21.27
N ASP A 5 2.99 -7.82 21.25
CA ASP A 5 4.05 -7.36 22.15
C ASP A 5 4.42 -5.88 21.93
N ILE A 6 3.93 -5.28 20.84
CA ILE A 6 4.10 -3.87 20.48
C ILE A 6 2.72 -3.27 20.21
N LEU A 7 2.26 -2.35 21.05
CA LEU A 7 0.98 -1.67 20.89
C LEU A 7 1.12 -0.42 20.01
N ALA A 8 0.01 -0.01 19.39
CA ALA A 8 -0.06 1.22 18.60
C ALA A 8 0.36 2.45 19.43
N ASP A 9 -0.12 2.52 20.67
CA ASP A 9 0.22 3.61 21.59
C ASP A 9 1.71 3.66 21.91
N ASP A 10 2.39 2.51 21.99
CA ASP A 10 3.83 2.44 22.23
C ASP A 10 4.60 3.02 21.04
N ILE A 11 4.17 2.73 19.80
CA ILE A 11 4.77 3.27 18.57
C ILE A 11 4.58 4.79 18.50
N ILE A 12 3.37 5.28 18.82
CA ILE A 12 3.07 6.71 18.84
C ILE A 12 3.91 7.41 19.92
N GLN A 13 3.98 6.86 21.13
CA GLN A 13 4.79 7.42 22.21
C GLN A 13 6.27 7.45 21.86
N LEU A 14 6.79 6.37 21.24
CA LEU A 14 8.18 6.31 20.79
C LEU A 14 8.47 7.43 19.79
N ARG A 15 7.61 7.61 18.78
CA ARG A 15 7.77 8.68 17.78
C ARG A 15 7.70 10.05 18.44
N ARG A 16 6.72 10.28 19.32
CA ARG A 16 6.54 11.55 20.02
C ARG A 16 7.77 11.93 20.86
N ILE A 17 8.29 10.99 21.66
CA ILE A 17 9.50 11.19 22.47
C ILE A 17 10.72 11.43 21.58
N GLY A 18 10.89 10.61 20.54
CA GLY A 18 11.96 10.75 19.54
C GLY A 18 11.97 12.12 18.89
N ARG A 19 10.79 12.64 18.51
CA ARG A 19 10.60 13.96 17.91
C ARG A 19 10.87 15.10 18.89
N ILE A 20 10.33 15.06 20.12
CA ILE A 20 10.46 16.14 21.10
C ILE A 20 11.88 16.22 21.66
N SER A 21 12.46 15.07 21.99
CA SER A 21 13.75 14.99 22.68
C SER A 21 14.93 14.83 21.72
N ASN A 22 14.68 14.68 20.41
CA ASN A 22 15.69 14.40 19.39
C ASN A 22 16.58 13.20 19.74
N VAL A 23 15.95 12.11 20.21
CA VAL A 23 16.63 10.89 20.68
C VAL A 23 16.54 9.76 19.67
N LYS A 24 17.56 8.89 19.70
CA LYS A 24 17.59 7.63 18.95
C LYS A 24 17.49 6.45 19.90
N VAL A 25 16.80 5.42 19.44
CA VAL A 25 16.55 4.17 20.17
C VAL A 25 17.58 3.16 19.71
N SER A 26 18.31 2.57 20.66
CA SER A 26 19.22 1.45 20.39
C SER A 26 18.47 0.12 20.49
N PHE A 27 18.78 -0.79 19.58
CA PHE A 27 18.24 -2.15 19.60
C PHE A 27 19.39 -3.15 19.71
N ASP A 28 19.19 -4.22 20.47
CA ASP A 28 20.20 -5.28 20.62
C ASP A 28 20.45 -6.03 19.30
N THR A 29 19.42 -6.08 18.43
CA THR A 29 19.51 -6.76 17.13
C THR A 29 18.83 -5.95 16.04
N GLU A 30 19.34 -6.04 14.81
CA GLU A 30 18.67 -5.48 13.63
C GLU A 30 17.27 -6.07 13.43
N ASN A 31 17.08 -7.36 13.74
CA ASN A 31 15.80 -8.02 13.58
C ASN A 31 14.72 -7.43 14.50
N ALA A 32 15.07 -7.07 15.74
CA ALA A 32 14.14 -6.41 16.65
C ALA A 32 13.73 -5.02 16.12
N ARG A 33 14.71 -4.21 15.69
CA ARG A 33 14.47 -2.90 15.06
C ARG A 33 13.55 -3.02 13.84
N ASP A 34 13.89 -3.92 12.92
CA ASP A 34 13.15 -4.10 11.67
C ASP A 34 11.76 -4.70 11.90
N THR A 35 11.57 -5.51 12.95
CA THR A 35 10.26 -6.02 13.34
C THR A 35 9.39 -4.90 13.90
N LEU A 36 9.92 -4.07 14.80
CA LEU A 36 9.21 -2.91 15.32
C LEU A 36 8.80 -1.96 14.18
N PHE A 37 9.72 -1.67 13.25
CA PHE A 37 9.41 -0.81 12.11
C PHE A 37 8.34 -1.42 11.20
N ARG A 38 8.38 -2.73 10.91
CA ARG A 38 7.30 -3.43 10.16
C ARG A 38 5.95 -3.31 10.85
N VAL A 39 5.89 -3.51 12.17
CA VAL A 39 4.65 -3.39 12.95
C VAL A 39 4.14 -1.96 12.91
N ALA A 40 5.02 -0.96 12.98
CA ALA A 40 4.65 0.45 12.87
C ALA A 40 4.09 0.81 11.49
N VAL A 41 4.73 0.36 10.40
CA VAL A 41 4.22 0.54 9.04
C VAL A 41 2.85 -0.11 8.89
N ASP A 42 2.67 -1.34 9.38
CA ASP A 42 1.37 -2.03 9.33
C ASP A 42 0.28 -1.28 10.10
N PHE A 43 0.61 -0.76 11.29
CA PHE A 43 -0.28 0.09 12.08
C PHE A 43 -0.69 1.34 11.31
N ILE A 44 0.26 2.06 10.73
CA ILE A 44 0.02 3.30 9.99
C ILE A 44 -0.86 3.02 8.77
N LEU A 45 -0.55 1.99 7.98
CA LEU A 45 -1.37 1.61 6.84
C LEU A 45 -2.80 1.22 7.26
N ASN A 46 -2.97 0.49 8.37
CA ASN A 46 -4.30 0.20 8.92
C ASN A 46 -5.05 1.46 9.35
N TYR A 47 -4.35 2.40 9.99
CA TYR A 47 -4.92 3.67 10.41
C TYR A 47 -5.38 4.48 9.18
N CYS A 48 -4.54 4.56 8.14
CA CYS A 48 -4.86 5.21 6.87
C CYS A 48 -6.12 4.63 6.23
N GLU A 49 -6.19 3.30 6.12
CA GLU A 49 -7.33 2.61 5.52
C GLU A 49 -8.64 2.76 6.32
N SER A 50 -8.55 2.88 7.64
CA SER A 50 -9.72 2.96 8.53
C SER A 50 -10.30 4.37 8.61
N THR A 51 -9.46 5.39 8.41
CA THR A 51 -9.84 6.80 8.46
C THR A 51 -10.08 7.41 7.09
N ALA A 52 -9.87 6.63 6.01
CA ALA A 52 -10.15 6.96 4.61
C ALA A 52 -11.49 7.69 4.38
N SER A 53 -12.52 7.42 5.19
CA SER A 53 -13.83 8.06 5.12
C SER A 53 -13.87 9.53 5.55
N GLN A 54 -12.79 10.07 6.13
CA GLN A 54 -12.76 11.38 6.79
C GLN A 54 -11.43 12.12 6.53
N SER A 55 -11.46 13.13 5.66
CA SER A 55 -10.44 14.20 5.48
C SER A 55 -9.20 13.91 4.61
N THR A 56 -8.80 14.97 3.90
CA THR A 56 -7.63 15.12 3.01
C THR A 56 -6.29 15.19 3.77
N PHE A 57 -6.31 15.29 5.11
CA PHE A 57 -5.10 15.42 5.93
C PHE A 57 -5.10 14.37 7.04
N LEU A 58 -4.47 13.23 6.77
CA LEU A 58 -4.41 12.10 7.68
C LEU A 58 -3.21 12.25 8.63
N LEU A 59 -3.49 12.76 9.83
CA LEU A 59 -2.47 13.07 10.83
C LEU A 59 -2.40 11.98 11.91
N ILE A 60 -1.19 11.50 12.17
CA ILE A 60 -0.86 10.58 13.26
C ILE A 60 0.02 11.34 14.24
N ASP A 61 -0.49 11.58 15.45
CA ASP A 61 0.16 12.42 16.45
C ASP A 61 0.57 13.82 15.93
N GLY A 62 -0.28 14.41 15.09
CA GLY A 62 -0.04 15.71 14.46
C GLY A 62 0.93 15.70 13.27
N GLU A 63 1.37 14.53 12.80
CA GLU A 63 2.25 14.38 11.63
C GLU A 63 1.54 13.70 10.48
N GLU A 64 1.82 14.11 9.24
CA GLU A 64 1.45 13.32 8.07
C GLU A 64 2.08 11.92 8.15
N ALA A 65 1.38 10.90 7.66
CA ALA A 65 1.84 9.51 7.73
C ALA A 65 3.25 9.30 7.15
N GLN A 66 3.60 9.98 6.06
CA GLN A 66 4.95 9.93 5.47
C GLN A 66 6.02 10.45 6.43
N ASN A 67 5.77 11.61 7.05
CA ASN A 67 6.68 12.25 8.00
C ASN A 67 6.81 11.42 9.29
N PHE A 68 5.71 10.82 9.75
CA PHE A 68 5.72 9.90 10.88
C PHE A 68 6.63 8.69 10.59
N VAL A 69 6.45 8.03 9.44
CA VAL A 69 7.25 6.84 9.07
C VAL A 69 8.73 7.20 8.90
N ALA A 70 9.04 8.27 8.18
CA ALA A 70 10.41 8.71 7.95
C ALA A 70 11.10 9.10 9.26
N GLY A 71 10.40 9.84 10.11
CA GLY A 71 10.90 10.24 11.42
C GLY A 71 11.09 9.06 12.37
N LEU A 72 10.17 8.09 12.36
CA LEU A 72 10.32 6.86 13.12
C LEU A 72 11.54 6.07 12.64
N ALA A 73 11.78 5.97 11.33
CA ALA A 73 12.96 5.30 10.78
C ALA A 73 14.26 5.92 11.31
N ASP A 74 14.34 7.25 11.36
CA ASP A 74 15.50 7.94 11.95
C ASP A 74 15.62 7.70 13.46
N ASN A 75 14.49 7.74 14.19
CA ASN A 75 14.48 7.48 15.64
C ASN A 75 14.97 6.07 15.97
N VAL A 76 14.69 5.07 15.14
CA VAL A 76 15.14 3.68 15.37
C VAL A 76 16.49 3.37 14.72
N GLY A 77 17.12 4.35 14.06
CA GLY A 77 18.40 4.15 13.36
C GLY A 77 18.31 3.18 12.19
N LEU A 78 17.21 3.22 11.43
CA LEU A 78 17.02 2.44 10.21
C LEU A 78 17.43 3.27 8.99
N GLU A 79 18.20 2.67 8.09
CA GLU A 79 18.60 3.33 6.83
C GLU A 79 17.37 3.66 5.97
N SER A 80 17.33 4.86 5.39
CA SER A 80 16.20 5.34 4.59
C SER A 80 15.86 4.42 3.42
N THR A 81 16.86 3.83 2.75
CA THR A 81 16.63 2.89 1.63
C THR A 81 15.96 1.60 2.11
N ARG A 82 16.36 1.08 3.27
CA ARG A 82 15.78 -0.11 3.91
C ARG A 82 14.36 0.19 4.41
N ALA A 83 14.15 1.35 5.03
CA ALA A 83 12.84 1.82 5.46
C ALA A 83 11.88 1.94 4.26
N ALA A 84 12.30 2.58 3.18
CA ALA A 84 11.51 2.73 1.96
C ALA A 84 11.09 1.38 1.38
N ARG A 85 12.03 0.42 1.25
CA ARG A 85 11.69 -0.94 0.79
C ARG A 85 10.67 -1.64 1.67
N MET A 86 10.76 -1.48 2.99
CA MET A 86 9.80 -2.07 3.93
C MET A 86 8.40 -1.46 3.77
N VAL A 87 8.33 -0.15 3.52
CA VAL A 87 7.07 0.55 3.21
C VAL A 87 6.51 0.08 1.86
N SER A 88 7.31 0.08 0.79
CA SER A 88 6.87 -0.37 -0.54
C SER A 88 6.38 -1.82 -0.54
N ALA A 89 7.08 -2.71 0.17
CA ALA A 89 6.65 -4.10 0.33
C ALA A 89 5.31 -4.21 1.09
N ALA A 90 5.12 -3.39 2.12
CA ALA A 90 3.86 -3.36 2.87
C ALA A 90 2.70 -2.80 2.02
N VAL A 91 2.93 -1.72 1.27
CA VAL A 91 1.98 -1.14 0.32
C VAL A 91 1.55 -2.21 -0.69
N ALA A 92 2.50 -2.88 -1.34
CA ALA A 92 2.21 -3.96 -2.29
C ALA A 92 1.41 -5.12 -1.68
N ALA A 93 1.77 -5.55 -0.47
CA ALA A 93 1.03 -6.59 0.24
C ALA A 93 -0.43 -6.17 0.52
N ARG A 94 -0.65 -4.91 0.92
CA ARG A 94 -2.00 -4.36 1.10
C ARG A 94 -2.75 -4.28 -0.21
N THR A 95 -2.16 -3.70 -1.26
CA THR A 95 -2.78 -3.60 -2.59
C THR A 95 -3.26 -4.96 -3.09
N ARG A 96 -2.42 -6.00 -3.00
CA ARG A 96 -2.80 -7.36 -3.36
C ARG A 96 -3.98 -7.88 -2.52
N SER A 97 -3.87 -7.75 -1.19
CA SER A 97 -4.90 -8.24 -0.26
C SER A 97 -6.26 -7.56 -0.52
N ARG A 98 -6.26 -6.24 -0.74
CA ARG A 98 -7.45 -5.44 -0.99
C ARG A 98 -8.12 -5.79 -2.32
N PHE A 99 -7.36 -6.05 -3.38
CA PHE A 99 -7.94 -6.56 -4.63
C PHE A 99 -8.62 -7.92 -4.46
N LEU A 100 -7.96 -8.85 -3.76
CA LEU A 100 -8.53 -10.18 -3.52
C LEU A 100 -9.79 -10.09 -2.65
N GLN A 101 -9.77 -9.23 -1.62
CA GLN A 101 -10.92 -9.01 -0.76
C GLN A 101 -12.07 -8.34 -1.51
N ALA A 102 -11.80 -7.30 -2.30
CA ALA A 102 -12.80 -6.64 -3.13
C ALA A 102 -13.46 -7.64 -4.08
N TRP A 103 -12.67 -8.49 -4.75
CA TRP A 103 -13.21 -9.53 -5.62
C TRP A 103 -14.05 -10.56 -4.85
N ALA A 104 -13.60 -11.00 -3.68
CA ALA A 104 -14.36 -11.93 -2.86
C ALA A 104 -15.71 -11.35 -2.41
N LEU A 105 -15.77 -10.05 -2.10
CA LEU A 105 -17.00 -9.33 -1.74
C LEU A 105 -17.91 -9.15 -2.96
N GLU A 106 -17.34 -8.85 -4.13
CA GLU A 106 -18.06 -8.74 -5.39
C GLU A 106 -18.77 -10.06 -5.74
N MET A 107 -18.08 -11.20 -5.59
CA MET A 107 -18.68 -12.53 -5.79
C MET A 107 -19.76 -12.89 -4.77
N GLN A 108 -19.79 -12.20 -3.62
CA GLN A 108 -20.85 -12.34 -2.61
C GLN A 108 -22.01 -11.35 -2.82
N GLY A 109 -21.97 -10.53 -3.87
CA GLY A 109 -22.97 -9.47 -4.12
C GLY A 109 -22.86 -8.28 -3.16
N LYS A 110 -21.74 -8.18 -2.41
CA LYS A 110 -21.48 -7.12 -1.44
C LYS A 110 -20.75 -5.94 -2.07
N HIS A 111 -21.35 -5.35 -3.11
CA HIS A 111 -20.72 -4.34 -3.97
C HIS A 111 -20.24 -3.10 -3.20
N SER A 112 -21.03 -2.62 -2.23
CA SER A 112 -20.65 -1.46 -1.41
C SER A 112 -19.42 -1.73 -0.54
N GLU A 113 -19.31 -2.93 0.04
CA GLU A 113 -18.13 -3.37 0.79
C GLU A 113 -16.92 -3.52 -0.13
N ALA A 114 -17.11 -4.05 -1.35
CA ALA A 114 -16.04 -4.18 -2.34
C ALA A 114 -15.47 -2.82 -2.76
N VAL A 115 -16.34 -1.83 -2.98
CA VAL A 115 -15.93 -0.43 -3.28
C VAL A 115 -15.10 0.17 -2.14
N VAL A 116 -15.47 -0.09 -0.88
CA VAL A 116 -14.70 0.36 0.28
C VAL A 116 -13.30 -0.26 0.29
N GLU A 117 -13.16 -1.55 -0.06
CA GLU A 117 -11.85 -2.20 -0.16
C GLU A 117 -10.99 -1.64 -1.30
N LEU A 118 -11.61 -1.28 -2.44
CA LEU A 118 -10.91 -0.62 -3.54
C LEU A 118 -10.47 0.80 -3.17
N PHE A 119 -11.31 1.56 -2.47
CA PHE A 119 -10.97 2.91 -2.05
C PHE A 119 -9.75 2.95 -1.12
N LYS A 120 -9.60 1.94 -0.25
CA LYS A 120 -8.42 1.78 0.62
C LYS A 120 -7.11 1.73 -0.17
N ILE A 121 -7.11 1.11 -1.35
CA ILE A 121 -5.92 1.07 -2.24
C ILE A 121 -5.53 2.49 -2.65
N CYS A 122 -6.52 3.30 -2.99
CA CYS A 122 -6.29 4.67 -3.47
C CYS A 122 -5.74 5.57 -2.38
N VAL A 123 -6.28 5.46 -1.16
CA VAL A 123 -5.74 6.18 0.00
C VAL A 123 -4.29 5.77 0.25
N ILE A 124 -3.96 4.48 0.21
CA ILE A 124 -2.58 4.03 0.40
C ILE A 124 -1.68 4.55 -0.73
N HIS A 125 -2.10 4.46 -1.99
CA HIS A 125 -1.28 4.91 -3.12
C HIS A 125 -1.13 6.44 -3.17
N GLN A 126 -2.07 7.20 -2.63
CA GLN A 126 -1.92 8.66 -2.47
C GLN A 126 -0.90 9.01 -1.37
N ILE A 127 -0.94 8.30 -0.25
CA ILE A 127 -0.05 8.55 0.89
C ILE A 127 1.35 7.95 0.67
N PHE A 128 1.43 6.78 0.06
CA PHE A 128 2.66 6.06 -0.23
C PHE A 128 2.65 5.63 -1.70
N PRO A 129 2.91 6.57 -2.64
CA PRO A 129 2.86 6.29 -4.06
C PRO A 129 3.89 5.22 -4.44
N PRO A 130 3.46 4.12 -5.07
CA PRO A 130 4.39 3.17 -5.65
C PRO A 130 5.26 3.84 -6.71
N GLU A 131 6.53 3.46 -6.76
CA GLU A 131 7.41 3.85 -7.87
C GLU A 131 6.89 3.27 -9.19
N GLU A 132 7.14 3.97 -10.30
CA GLU A 132 6.78 3.46 -11.62
C GLU A 132 7.59 2.22 -11.96
N PHE A 133 6.93 1.18 -12.48
CA PHE A 133 7.56 -0.10 -12.81
C PHE A 133 8.28 -0.75 -11.62
N SER A 134 7.74 -0.54 -10.42
CA SER A 134 8.30 -1.10 -9.19
C SER A 134 8.26 -2.63 -9.19
N PRO A 135 9.33 -3.30 -8.73
CA PRO A 135 9.33 -4.76 -8.59
C PRO A 135 8.23 -5.25 -7.63
N GLU A 136 7.87 -4.45 -6.63
CA GLU A 136 6.78 -4.77 -5.71
C GLU A 136 5.42 -4.81 -6.42
N MET A 137 5.12 -3.85 -7.32
CA MET A 137 3.87 -3.87 -8.09
C MET A 137 3.84 -4.99 -9.13
N GLU A 138 4.98 -5.33 -9.74
CA GLU A 138 5.10 -6.52 -10.60
C GLU A 138 4.78 -7.81 -9.81
N MET A 139 5.27 -7.91 -8.57
CA MET A 139 4.95 -9.02 -7.68
C MET A 139 3.47 -9.06 -7.30
N VAL A 140 2.80 -7.91 -7.16
CA VAL A 140 1.33 -7.86 -6.98
C VAL A 140 0.63 -8.45 -8.19
N ALA A 141 0.98 -8.01 -9.40
CA ALA A 141 0.38 -8.49 -10.65
C ALA A 141 0.49 -10.01 -10.79
N ARG A 142 1.71 -10.55 -10.69
CA ARG A 142 1.97 -12.01 -10.72
C ARG A 142 1.24 -12.75 -9.59
N GLY A 143 1.06 -12.09 -8.45
CA GLY A 143 0.32 -12.61 -7.31
C GLY A 143 -1.18 -12.70 -7.55
N LEU A 144 -1.76 -11.71 -8.23
CA LEU A 144 -3.18 -11.64 -8.57
C LEU A 144 -3.54 -12.59 -9.73
N GLU A 145 -2.64 -12.76 -10.71
CA GLU A 145 -2.83 -13.70 -11.83
C GLU A 145 -3.10 -15.14 -11.40
N LYS A 146 -2.61 -15.53 -10.24
CA LYS A 146 -2.86 -16.87 -9.66
C LYS A 146 -4.31 -17.06 -9.19
N HIS A 147 -5.06 -15.98 -9.00
CA HIS A 147 -6.39 -16.01 -8.40
C HIS A 147 -7.45 -15.32 -9.27
N LEU A 148 -7.06 -14.42 -10.16
CA LEU A 148 -7.95 -13.58 -10.96
C LEU A 148 -7.66 -13.73 -12.46
N LYS A 149 -8.72 -13.89 -13.25
CA LYS A 149 -8.66 -13.84 -14.73
C LYS A 149 -8.49 -12.40 -15.21
N VAL A 150 -8.07 -12.23 -16.47
CA VAL A 150 -7.93 -10.91 -17.12
C VAL A 150 -9.21 -10.08 -16.98
N ASP A 151 -10.36 -10.62 -17.39
CA ASP A 151 -11.66 -9.91 -17.32
C ASP A 151 -12.02 -9.46 -15.89
N GLN A 152 -11.61 -10.23 -14.88
CA GLN A 152 -11.86 -9.90 -13.47
C GLN A 152 -10.94 -8.76 -13.01
N ARG A 153 -9.69 -8.74 -13.47
CA ARG A 153 -8.75 -7.65 -13.21
C ARG A 153 -9.21 -6.37 -13.91
N GLU A 154 -9.71 -6.46 -15.14
CA GLU A 154 -10.32 -5.33 -15.86
C GLU A 154 -11.57 -4.79 -15.15
N PHE A 155 -12.41 -5.69 -14.61
CA PHE A 155 -13.56 -5.28 -13.79
C PHE A 155 -13.13 -4.48 -12.54
N LEU A 156 -12.11 -4.96 -11.81
CA LEU A 156 -11.59 -4.27 -10.64
C LEU A 156 -10.96 -2.91 -11.02
N MET A 157 -10.26 -2.84 -12.15
CA MET A 157 -9.72 -1.59 -12.69
C MET A 157 -10.82 -0.55 -12.93
N ASN A 158 -11.86 -0.94 -13.66
CA ASN A 158 -12.97 -0.04 -13.99
C ASN A 158 -13.73 0.41 -12.74
N SER A 159 -13.95 -0.52 -11.81
CA SER A 159 -14.56 -0.22 -10.51
C SER A 159 -13.71 0.76 -9.69
N LEU A 160 -12.39 0.60 -9.66
CA LEU A 160 -11.50 1.48 -8.92
C LEU A 160 -11.42 2.88 -9.54
N LEU A 161 -11.36 2.99 -10.87
CA LEU A 161 -11.36 4.29 -11.57
C LEU A 161 -12.59 5.13 -11.25
N HIS A 162 -13.74 4.49 -11.05
CA HIS A 162 -14.96 5.19 -10.64
C HIS A 162 -14.85 5.82 -9.25
N VAL A 163 -14.02 5.24 -8.37
CA VAL A 163 -13.93 5.61 -6.95
C VAL A 163 -12.78 6.59 -6.70
N CYS A 164 -11.68 6.50 -7.45
CA CYS A 164 -10.42 7.16 -7.10
C CYS A 164 -9.90 8.21 -8.08
N GLY A 165 -10.56 8.38 -9.23
CA GLY A 165 -10.07 9.29 -10.28
C GLY A 165 -8.79 8.80 -10.95
N ASP A 166 -8.16 9.67 -11.76
CA ASP A 166 -7.04 9.29 -12.64
C ASP A 166 -5.66 9.27 -11.96
N GLU A 167 -5.49 9.84 -10.76
CA GLU A 167 -4.16 10.03 -10.13
C GLU A 167 -3.45 8.71 -9.80
N THR A 168 -4.18 7.70 -9.34
CA THR A 168 -3.60 6.39 -8.97
C THR A 168 -3.65 5.37 -10.11
N ARG A 169 -4.18 5.75 -11.27
CA ARG A 169 -4.47 4.88 -12.42
C ARG A 169 -3.27 4.06 -12.88
N ARG A 170 -2.09 4.69 -12.97
CA ARG A 170 -0.87 4.02 -13.47
C ARG A 170 -0.45 2.87 -12.55
N SER A 171 -0.16 3.19 -11.30
CA SER A 171 0.26 2.21 -10.28
C SER A 171 -0.74 1.07 -10.09
N VAL A 172 -2.05 1.36 -10.20
CA VAL A 172 -3.10 0.34 -10.13
C VAL A 172 -3.10 -0.56 -11.37
N ALA A 173 -2.95 0.00 -12.57
CA ALA A 173 -2.87 -0.78 -13.79
C ALA A 173 -1.61 -1.67 -13.81
N GLU A 174 -0.49 -1.21 -13.25
CA GLU A 174 0.71 -2.03 -13.01
C GLU A 174 0.41 -3.16 -12.04
N ALA A 175 -0.16 -2.86 -10.87
CA ALA A 175 -0.52 -3.85 -9.85
C ALA A 175 -1.51 -4.91 -10.36
N LEU A 176 -2.42 -4.55 -11.26
CA LEU A 176 -3.35 -5.47 -11.91
C LEU A 176 -2.73 -6.22 -13.11
N GLY A 177 -1.50 -5.88 -13.52
CA GLY A 177 -0.85 -6.48 -14.69
C GLY A 177 -1.52 -6.11 -16.02
N LEU A 178 -2.22 -4.97 -16.08
CA LEU A 178 -2.97 -4.53 -17.25
C LEU A 178 -2.18 -3.55 -18.13
N MET A 179 -1.06 -3.02 -17.65
CA MET A 179 -0.16 -2.14 -18.40
C MET A 179 0.44 -2.80 -19.65
N TYR A 180 0.65 -4.12 -19.60
CA TYR A 180 1.27 -4.86 -20.70
C TYR A 180 0.29 -5.26 -21.81
N LEU A 181 -1.03 -5.20 -21.57
CA LEU A 181 -2.04 -5.64 -22.54
C LEU A 181 -2.29 -4.63 -23.67
N LYS A 182 -1.92 -3.37 -23.47
CA LYS A 182 -2.13 -2.32 -24.49
C LYS A 182 -0.99 -2.20 -25.51
N GLY A 183 0.19 -2.77 -25.22
CA GLY A 183 1.32 -2.82 -26.14
C GLY A 183 1.12 -3.82 -27.29
N ASP A 184 0.49 -4.97 -27.00
CA ASP A 184 0.32 -6.05 -27.97
C ASP A 184 -0.75 -5.76 -29.06
N ILE A 185 -1.63 -4.77 -28.84
CA ILE A 185 -2.65 -4.39 -29.84
C ILE A 185 -2.05 -3.52 -30.94
N VAL A 186 -0.96 -2.79 -30.65
CA VAL A 186 -0.29 -1.94 -31.65
C VAL A 186 0.61 -2.80 -32.55
N ASP A 187 1.31 -3.79 -31.98
CA ASP A 187 2.21 -4.67 -32.76
C ASP A 187 1.47 -5.70 -33.63
N GLN A 188 0.20 -6.02 -33.34
CA GLN A 188 -0.62 -6.89 -34.20
C GLN A 188 -1.31 -6.16 -35.36
N GLN A 189 -1.33 -4.83 -35.37
CA GLN A 189 -1.89 -4.05 -36.49
C GLN A 189 -0.85 -3.68 -37.55
N GLU A 190 0.44 -3.58 -37.20
CA GLU A 190 1.50 -3.26 -38.18
C GLU A 190 1.90 -4.45 -39.07
N ASN A 191 1.67 -5.70 -38.63
CA ASN A 191 2.03 -6.90 -39.40
C ASN A 191 0.99 -7.39 -40.43
N LYS A 192 -0.03 -6.57 -40.76
CA LYS A 192 -1.01 -6.90 -41.80
C LYS A 192 -0.82 -6.16 -43.13
N TYR A 193 0.21 -5.32 -43.23
CA TYR A 193 0.51 -4.55 -44.44
C TYR A 193 1.98 -4.59 -44.85
N THR A 194 2.62 -5.76 -44.72
CA THR A 194 3.87 -6.08 -45.44
C THR A 194 3.70 -7.43 -46.13
#